data_AF-A0A2S6MU98-F1
#
_entry.id   AF-A0A2S6MU98-F1
#
_cell.length_a   1.000
_cell.length_b   1.000
_cell.length_c   1.000
_cell.angle_alpha   90.00
_cell.angle_beta   90.00
_cell.angle_gamma   90.00
#
_symmetry.space_group_name_H-M   'P 1'
#
loop_
_entity.id
_entity.type
_entity.pdbx_description
1 polymer ?
#
loop_
_entity_poly.entity_id
_entity_poly.type
_entity_poly.pdbx_seq_one_letter_code
_entity_poly.pdbx_strand_id
1 'polypeptide(L)'
;MLHTWNQTVNQIRRQDDSPKRATNVSLAEALVTEARELGVNVSRACEEGLENAVRRERARRWQEENAEGFHSWNAYVEQHGLPLAEFRKF
;
A
#
# COMPACT_ATOMS: atom_id res chain seq x y z
N MET A 1 4.80 -0.70 26.29
CA MET A 1 4.36 -1.45 25.09
C MET A 1 3.27 -0.74 24.24
N LEU A 2 2.82 0.49 24.57
CA LEU A 2 1.82 1.25 23.79
C LEU A 2 2.42 2.38 22.92
N HIS A 3 3.74 2.60 22.98
CA HIS A 3 4.41 3.73 22.29
C HIS A 3 4.92 3.39 20.88
N THR A 4 5.04 2.11 20.53
CA THR A 4 5.55 1.66 19.23
C THR A 4 4.45 1.66 18.16
N TRP A 5 3.20 1.39 18.56
CA TRP A 5 2.08 1.27 17.61
C TRP A 5 1.75 2.60 16.93
N ASN A 6 1.75 3.71 17.69
CA ASN A 6 1.45 5.04 17.14
C ASN A 6 2.59 5.64 16.30
N GLN A 7 3.81 5.09 16.40
CA GLN A 7 4.94 5.47 15.53
C GLN A 7 4.84 4.81 14.15
N THR A 8 4.44 3.54 14.08
CA THR A 8 4.34 2.80 12.80
C THR A 8 3.24 3.38 11.91
N VAL A 9 2.08 3.75 12.46
CA VAL A 9 0.98 4.31 11.64
C VAL A 9 1.30 5.72 11.13
N ASN A 10 2.01 6.53 11.92
CA ASN A 10 2.45 7.87 11.49
C ASN A 10 3.57 7.84 10.44
N GLN A 11 4.32 6.74 10.35
CA GLN A 11 5.37 6.57 9.34
C GLN A 11 4.81 6.37 7.93
N ILE A 12 3.59 5.84 7.80
CA ILE A 12 2.91 5.61 6.52
C ILE A 12 2.47 6.93 5.87
N ARG A 13 2.11 7.95 6.68
CA ARG A 13 1.68 9.28 6.18
C ARG A 13 2.81 10.27 5.89
N ARG A 14 4.04 10.01 6.35
CA ARG A 14 5.17 10.95 6.25
C ARG A 14 5.99 10.86 4.97
N GLN A 15 5.56 10.11 3.96
CA GLN A 15 6.31 10.03 2.69
C GLN A 15 5.93 11.12 1.68
N ASP A 16 4.78 11.77 1.79
CA ASP A 16 4.25 12.73 0.80
C ASP A 16 5.07 14.04 0.67
N ASP A 17 5.81 14.44 1.70
CA ASP A 17 6.59 15.70 1.69
C ASP A 17 8.08 15.51 1.33
N SER A 18 8.45 14.31 0.87
CA SER A 18 9.85 14.05 0.52
C SER A 18 10.22 14.77 -0.79
N PRO A 19 11.37 15.46 -0.88
CA PRO A 19 11.77 16.13 -2.11
C PRO A 19 11.90 15.12 -3.27
N LYS A 20 11.33 15.47 -4.43
CA LYS A 20 11.37 14.60 -5.61
C LYS A 20 12.81 14.41 -6.08
N ARG A 21 13.22 13.16 -6.24
CA ARG A 21 14.52 12.80 -6.81
C ARG A 21 14.38 12.56 -8.30
N ALA A 22 15.09 13.34 -9.11
CA ALA A 22 15.21 13.08 -10.54
C ALA A 22 15.89 11.71 -10.73
N THR A 23 15.20 10.80 -11.41
CA THR A 23 15.67 9.44 -11.69
C THR A 23 15.59 9.20 -13.18
N ASN A 24 16.70 8.82 -13.81
CA ASN A 24 16.70 8.51 -15.24
C ASN A 24 16.15 7.10 -15.44
N VAL A 25 15.15 6.95 -16.32
CA VAL A 25 14.48 5.67 -16.61
C VAL A 25 14.43 5.44 -18.11
N SER A 26 14.59 4.19 -18.52
CA SER A 26 14.48 3.79 -19.94
C SER A 26 13.07 3.30 -20.23
N LEU A 27 12.43 3.88 -21.24
CA LEU A 27 11.10 3.51 -21.71
C LEU A 27 11.14 3.27 -23.22
N ALA A 28 10.16 2.53 -23.74
CA ALA A 28 10.02 2.35 -25.18
C ALA A 28 9.80 3.71 -25.86
N GLU A 29 10.59 4.00 -26.89
CA GLU A 29 10.52 5.28 -27.61
C GLU A 29 9.12 5.54 -28.17
N ALA A 30 8.50 4.53 -28.79
CA ALA A 30 7.14 4.63 -29.32
C ALA A 30 6.12 5.10 -28.27
N LEU A 31 6.22 4.57 -27.04
CA LEU A 31 5.32 4.92 -25.95
C LEU A 31 5.54 6.36 -25.47
N VAL A 32 6.79 6.82 -25.41
CA VAL A 32 7.10 8.21 -25.04
C VAL A 32 6.63 9.19 -26.10
N THR A 33 6.78 8.84 -27.37
CA THR A 33 6.28 9.65 -28.50
C THR A 33 4.77 9.75 -28.46
N GLU A 34 4.06 8.61 -28.35
CA GLU A 34 2.60 8.59 -28.23
C GLU A 34 2.11 9.40 -27.02
N ALA A 35 2.75 9.24 -25.85
CA ALA A 35 2.41 10.02 -24.67
C ALA A 35 2.55 11.54 -24.91
N ARG A 36 3.59 11.98 -25.63
CA ARG A 36 3.77 13.39 -25.99
C ARG A 36 2.70 13.88 -26.95
N GLU A 37 2.36 13.09 -27.97
CA GLU A 37 1.31 13.41 -28.94
C GLU A 37 -0.06 13.56 -28.28
N LEU A 38 -0.34 12.73 -27.28
CA LEU A 38 -1.57 12.75 -26.49
C LEU A 38 -1.55 13.77 -25.33
N GLY A 39 -0.46 14.51 -25.14
CA GLY A 39 -0.33 15.48 -24.04
C GLY A 39 -0.23 14.85 -22.64
N VAL A 40 0.13 13.58 -22.55
CA VAL A 40 0.32 12.86 -21.28
C VAL A 40 1.62 13.29 -20.62
N ASN A 41 1.54 13.66 -19.35
CA ASN A 41 2.72 13.97 -18.54
C ASN A 41 3.41 12.68 -18.09
N VAL A 42 4.45 12.28 -18.83
CA VAL A 42 5.22 11.04 -18.59
C VAL A 42 5.77 10.97 -17.15
N SER A 43 6.27 12.08 -16.61
CA SER A 43 6.83 12.09 -15.26
C SER A 43 5.76 11.79 -14.21
N ARG A 44 4.57 12.38 -14.36
CA ARG A 44 3.45 12.13 -13.45
C ARG A 44 2.93 10.71 -13.57
N ALA A 45 2.79 10.20 -14.80
CA ALA A 45 2.34 8.83 -15.06
C ALA A 45 3.31 7.79 -14.46
N CYS A 46 4.63 8.04 -14.57
CA CYS A 46 5.64 7.20 -13.93
C CYS A 46 5.57 7.23 -12.41
N GLU A 47 5.34 8.41 -11.81
CA GLU A 47 5.20 8.56 -10.36
C GLU A 47 3.98 7.79 -9.83
N GLU A 48 2.81 7.99 -10.43
CA GLU A 48 1.58 7.28 -10.08
C GLU A 48 1.71 5.76 -10.29
N GLY A 49 2.35 5.34 -11.39
CA GLY A 49 2.60 3.93 -11.66
C GLY A 49 3.53 3.28 -10.63
N LEU A 50 4.61 3.98 -10.25
CA LEU A 50 5.56 3.51 -9.25
C LEU A 50 4.94 3.44 -7.86
N GLU A 51 4.18 4.46 -7.46
CA GLU A 51 3.46 4.48 -6.18
C GLU A 51 2.52 3.27 -6.06
N ASN A 52 1.72 3.02 -7.10
CA ASN A 52 0.80 1.90 -7.14
C ASN A 52 1.53 0.54 -7.07
N ALA A 53 2.64 0.40 -7.78
CA ALA A 53 3.45 -0.82 -7.73
C ALA A 53 4.04 -1.07 -6.33
N VAL A 54 4.60 -0.02 -5.71
CA VAL A 54 5.14 -0.09 -4.34
C VAL A 54 4.03 -0.43 -3.33
N ARG A 55 2.86 0.21 -3.44
CA ARG A 55 1.73 -0.05 -2.55
C ARG A 55 1.26 -1.50 -2.65
N ARG A 56 1.14 -2.04 -3.87
CA ARG A 56 0.76 -3.43 -4.11
C ARG A 56 1.77 -4.40 -3.49
N GLU A 57 3.06 -4.16 -3.68
CA GLU A 57 4.11 -5.02 -3.15
C GLU A 57 4.17 -4.97 -1.61
N ARG A 58 4.01 -3.78 -1.01
CA ARG A 58 3.89 -3.65 0.46
C ARG A 58 2.69 -4.43 0.98
N ALA A 59 1.53 -4.32 0.32
CA ALA A 59 0.33 -5.06 0.72
C ALA A 59 0.53 -6.58 0.62
N ARG A 60 1.17 -7.07 -0.46
CA ARG A 60 1.51 -8.49 -0.62
C ARG A 60 2.38 -9.00 0.52
N ARG A 61 3.49 -8.30 0.82
CA ARG A 61 4.39 -8.68 1.91
C ARG A 61 3.71 -8.67 3.26
N TRP A 62 2.89 -7.65 3.53
CA TRP A 62 2.13 -7.57 4.76
C TRP A 62 1.17 -8.76 4.92
N GLN A 63 0.49 -9.17 3.85
CA GLN A 63 -0.38 -10.35 3.87
C GLN A 63 0.42 -11.63 4.18
N GLU A 64 1.59 -11.80 3.57
CA GLU A 64 2.48 -12.94 3.81
C GLU A 64 2.96 -12.97 5.27
N GLU A 65 3.41 -11.84 5.79
CA GLU A 65 3.89 -11.70 7.18
C GLU A 65 2.78 -11.93 8.22
N ASN A 66 1.53 -11.59 7.89
CA ASN A 66 0.41 -11.65 8.83
C ASN A 66 -0.51 -12.86 8.59
N ALA A 67 -0.17 -13.75 7.65
CA ALA A 67 -0.98 -14.91 7.29
C ALA A 67 -1.27 -15.80 8.51
N GLU A 68 -0.26 -16.11 9.32
CA GLU A 68 -0.42 -16.90 10.55
C GLU A 68 -1.32 -16.20 11.58
N GLY A 69 -1.21 -14.87 11.69
CA GLY A 69 -2.07 -14.05 12.54
C GLY A 69 -3.54 -14.12 12.11
N PHE A 70 -3.80 -14.03 10.81
CA PHE A 70 -5.16 -14.21 10.27
C PHE A 70 -5.69 -15.62 10.47
N HIS A 71 -4.88 -16.66 10.25
CA HIS A 71 -5.29 -18.04 10.48
C HIS A 71 -5.66 -18.31 11.94
N SER A 72 -4.83 -17.87 12.89
CA SER A 72 -5.11 -18.02 14.32
C SER A 72 -6.36 -17.25 14.74
N TRP A 73 -6.56 -16.03 14.23
CA TRP A 73 -7.76 -15.25 14.48
C TRP A 73 -9.02 -15.91 13.90
N ASN A 74 -8.95 -16.39 12.65
CA ASN A 74 -10.07 -17.07 12.01
C ASN A 74 -10.46 -18.34 12.77
N ALA A 75 -9.47 -19.15 13.17
CA ALA A 75 -9.71 -20.35 13.98
C ALA A 75 -10.34 -20.01 15.34
N TYR A 76 -9.92 -18.92 15.97
CA TYR A 76 -10.52 -18.44 17.21
C TYR A 76 -12.00 -18.03 17.00
N VAL A 77 -12.31 -17.27 15.95
CA VAL A 77 -13.67 -16.86 15.62
C VAL A 77 -14.57 -18.05 15.27
N GLU A 78 -14.04 -19.05 14.56
CA GLU A 78 -14.79 -20.29 14.26
C GLU A 78 -15.12 -21.06 15.54
N GLN A 79 -14.20 -21.12 16.50
CA GLN A 79 -14.38 -21.86 17.75
C GLN A 79 -15.23 -21.10 18.78
N HIS A 80 -15.09 -19.77 18.86
CA HIS A 80 -15.67 -18.96 19.93
C HIS A 80 -16.76 -17.99 19.47
N GLY A 81 -17.03 -17.94 18.17
CA GLY A 81 -17.90 -16.94 17.57
C GLY A 81 -17.24 -15.56 17.49
N LEU A 82 -17.97 -14.58 16.97
CA LEU A 82 -17.50 -13.20 16.90
C LEU A 82 -17.44 -12.58 18.30
N PRO A 83 -16.27 -12.12 18.76
CA PRO A 83 -16.16 -11.41 20.01
C PRO A 83 -17.06 -10.17 20.00
N LEU A 84 -17.74 -9.91 21.12
CA LEU A 84 -18.61 -8.75 21.31
C LEU A 84 -19.84 -8.72 20.39
N ALA A 85 -20.18 -9.82 19.71
CA ALA A 85 -21.41 -9.91 18.93
C ALA A 85 -22.66 -9.59 19.77
N GLU A 86 -22.64 -9.92 21.06
CA GLU A 86 -23.69 -9.62 22.04
C GLU A 86 -23.94 -8.12 22.26
N PHE A 87 -22.99 -7.24 21.92
CA PHE A 87 -23.11 -5.78 22.09
C PHE A 87 -23.45 -5.06 20.78
N ARG A 88 -23.66 -5.77 19.67
CA ARG A 88 -24.02 -5.17 18.38
C ARG A 88 -25.46 -4.66 18.43
N LYS A 89 -25.65 -3.33 18.51
CA LYS A 89 -26.95 -2.67 18.34
C LYS A 89 -27.23 -2.46 16.85
N PHE A 90 -28.42 -2.86 16.41
CA PHE A 90 -28.96 -2.67 15.05
C PHE A 90 -29.80 -1.40 14.97
#